data_AF-A0A2S6AKT6-F1
#
_entry.id   AF-A0A2S6AKT6-F1
#
_cell.length_a   1.000
_cell.length_b   1.000
_cell.length_c   1.000
_cell.angle_alpha   90.00
_cell.angle_beta   90.00
_cell.angle_gamma   90.00
#
_symmetry.space_group_name_H-M   'P 1'
#
loop_
_entity.id
_entity.type
_entity.pdbx_description
1 polymer ?
#
loop_
_entity_poly.entity_id
_entity_poly.type
_entity_poly.pdbx_seq_one_letter_code
_entity_poly.pdbx_strand_id
1 'polypeptide(L)'
;MTSDQEQGPLAEFTSLRGETAQLLSFMQNLFAFQITTAGTIFSLALSNPTRTRLLLILPFTSYALFARYSSCHFNTLRIAQYVRDELSPRVSGGLRWEQWLDRSHTPVRFIVWVNPHYVAFPGVAALSEAWTLSSVFPGAGLSISGHVLFLLVWAAGLSATIVCFYLVWLTTTRARGLARTQV
;
A
#
# COMPACT_ATOMS: atom_id res chain seq x y z
N MET A 1 -8.53 22.57 -36.80
CA MET A 1 -8.36 23.69 -35.86
C MET A 1 -8.95 23.25 -34.53
N THR A 2 -8.14 22.65 -33.67
CA THR A 2 -8.49 22.51 -32.25
C THR A 2 -8.55 23.94 -31.71
N SER A 3 -9.74 24.41 -31.33
CA SER A 3 -9.91 25.75 -30.78
C SER A 3 -8.99 25.91 -29.57
N ASP A 4 -8.42 27.09 -29.34
CA ASP A 4 -7.55 27.37 -28.18
C ASP A 4 -8.19 26.95 -26.84
N GLN A 5 -9.52 26.83 -26.79
CA GLN A 5 -10.30 26.29 -25.67
C GLN A 5 -10.02 24.81 -25.32
N GLU A 6 -9.62 23.96 -26.27
CA GLU A 6 -9.33 22.53 -26.03
C GLU A 6 -7.87 22.29 -25.64
N GLN A 7 -6.97 23.23 -25.96
CA GLN A 7 -5.55 23.10 -25.65
C GLN A 7 -5.29 23.11 -24.13
N GLY A 8 -6.06 23.90 -23.38
CA GLY A 8 -5.99 23.95 -21.91
C GLY A 8 -6.28 22.60 -21.25
N PRO A 9 -7.47 22.00 -21.46
CA PRO A 9 -7.81 20.68 -20.94
C PRO A 9 -6.83 19.56 -21.32
N LEU A 10 -6.29 19.59 -22.55
CA LEU A 10 -5.30 18.60 -23.01
C LEU A 10 -3.94 18.77 -22.31
N ALA A 11 -3.52 20.01 -22.06
CA ALA A 11 -2.31 20.30 -21.28
C ALA A 11 -2.46 19.83 -19.82
N GLU A 12 -3.62 20.11 -19.21
CA GLU A 12 -3.97 19.66 -17.86
C GLU A 12 -3.98 18.12 -17.77
N PHE A 13 -4.58 17.44 -18.75
CA PHE A 13 -4.56 15.98 -18.82
C PHE A 13 -3.13 15.42 -18.87
N THR A 14 -2.27 16.04 -19.68
CA THR A 14 -0.86 15.62 -19.80
C THR A 14 -0.12 15.79 -18.47
N SER A 15 -0.39 16.88 -17.74
CA SER A 15 0.16 17.12 -16.41
C SER A 15 -0.30 16.07 -15.40
N LEU A 16 -1.60 15.79 -15.32
CA LEU A 16 -2.19 14.79 -14.41
C LEU A 16 -1.71 13.36 -14.70
N ARG A 17 -1.48 13.04 -15.97
CA ARG A 17 -0.87 11.77 -16.36
C ARG A 17 0.57 11.66 -15.85
N GLY A 18 1.33 12.76 -15.92
CA GLY A 18 2.67 12.85 -15.35
C GLY A 18 2.67 12.63 -13.83
N GLU A 19 1.76 13.28 -13.11
CA GLU A 19 1.59 13.09 -11.66
C GLU A 19 1.23 11.63 -11.31
N THR A 20 0.28 11.04 -12.05
CA THR A 20 -0.11 9.64 -11.85
C THR A 20 1.06 8.67 -12.06
N ALA A 21 1.89 8.90 -13.08
CA ALA A 21 3.10 8.10 -13.32
C ALA A 21 4.11 8.23 -12.17
N GLN A 22 4.29 9.43 -11.61
CA GLN A 22 5.15 9.66 -10.45
C GLN A 22 4.62 8.93 -9.20
N LEU A 23 3.31 9.01 -8.94
CA LEU A 23 2.66 8.29 -7.84
C LEU A 23 2.84 6.77 -7.98
N LEU A 24 2.70 6.23 -9.19
CA LEU A 24 2.89 4.80 -9.45
C LEU A 24 4.33 4.36 -9.20
N SER A 25 5.32 5.09 -9.70
CA SER A 25 6.74 4.83 -9.43
C SER A 25 7.05 4.89 -7.93
N PHE A 26 6.49 5.87 -7.22
CA PHE A 26 6.67 5.97 -5.77
C PHE A 26 6.04 4.78 -5.02
N MET A 27 4.85 4.34 -5.42
CA MET A 27 4.20 3.14 -4.87
C MET A 27 5.04 1.86 -5.08
N GLN A 28 5.66 1.71 -6.26
CA GLN A 28 6.58 0.59 -6.54
C GLN A 28 7.83 0.66 -5.65
N ASN A 29 8.41 1.85 -5.47
CA ASN A 29 9.56 2.05 -4.58
C ASN A 29 9.24 1.71 -3.13
N LEU A 30 8.06 2.09 -2.62
CA LEU A 30 7.63 1.71 -1.27
C LEU A 30 7.52 0.19 -1.10
N PHE A 31 6.99 -0.51 -2.10
CA PHE A 31 6.88 -1.96 -2.08
C PHE A 31 8.27 -2.64 -2.08
N ALA A 32 9.17 -2.21 -2.96
CA ALA A 32 10.54 -2.72 -3.01
C ALA A 32 11.30 -2.46 -1.71
N PHE A 33 11.16 -1.26 -1.14
CA PHE A 33 11.75 -0.89 0.14
C PHE A 33 11.23 -1.78 1.26
N GLN A 34 9.91 -1.97 1.36
CA GLN A 34 9.29 -2.85 2.37
C GLN A 34 9.88 -4.26 2.32
N ILE A 35 9.93 -4.91 1.14
CA ILE A 35 10.48 -6.27 1.02
C ILE A 35 11.95 -6.32 1.41
N THR A 36 12.74 -5.34 0.98
CA THR A 36 14.18 -5.27 1.25
C THR A 36 14.46 -5.06 2.74
N THR A 37 13.75 -4.13 3.38
CA THR A 37 13.85 -3.86 4.81
C THR A 37 13.38 -5.05 5.64
N ALA A 38 12.24 -5.66 5.27
CA ALA A 38 11.75 -6.87 5.91
C ALA A 38 12.76 -8.01 5.83
N GLY A 39 13.28 -8.31 4.64
CA GLY A 39 14.29 -9.35 4.43
C GLY A 39 15.56 -9.11 5.25
N THR A 40 16.04 -7.86 5.30
CA THR A 40 17.20 -7.47 6.10
C THR A 40 16.95 -7.67 7.59
N ILE A 41 15.83 -7.17 8.12
CA ILE A 41 15.50 -7.28 9.56
C ILE A 41 15.31 -8.74 9.96
N PHE A 42 14.61 -9.54 9.16
CA PHE A 42 14.48 -10.98 9.41
C PHE A 42 15.83 -11.69 9.38
N SER A 43 16.69 -11.41 8.40
CA SER A 43 18.03 -12.02 8.32
C SER A 43 18.88 -11.68 9.56
N LEU A 44 18.82 -10.43 10.02
CA LEU A 44 19.51 -10.01 11.25
C LEU A 44 18.92 -10.68 12.50
N ALA A 45 17.60 -10.83 12.58
CA ALA A 45 16.94 -11.50 13.70
C ALA A 45 17.28 -13.00 13.75
N LEU A 46 17.35 -13.67 12.59
CA LEU A 46 17.72 -15.08 12.48
C LEU A 46 19.20 -15.34 12.76
N SER A 47 20.07 -14.34 12.54
CA SER A 47 21.51 -14.47 12.81
C SER A 47 21.86 -14.68 14.28
N ASN A 48 21.00 -14.23 15.21
CA ASN A 48 21.24 -14.35 16.65
C ASN A 48 19.92 -14.27 17.44
N PRO A 49 19.59 -15.26 18.30
CA PRO A 49 18.37 -15.26 19.11
C PRO A 49 18.19 -14.02 19.99
N THR A 50 19.27 -13.39 20.44
CA THR A 50 19.22 -12.15 21.24
C THR A 50 18.67 -10.97 20.43
N ARG A 51 18.70 -11.02 19.09
CA ARG A 51 18.23 -9.97 18.19
C ARG A 51 16.78 -10.15 17.74
N THR A 52 16.10 -11.22 18.15
CA THR A 52 14.70 -11.49 17.75
C THR A 52 13.75 -10.35 18.10
N ARG A 53 14.05 -9.56 19.14
CA ARG A 53 13.26 -8.39 19.54
C ARG A 53 13.22 -7.28 18.47
N LEU A 54 14.19 -7.23 17.54
CA LEU A 54 14.20 -6.27 16.43
C LEU A 54 13.03 -6.47 15.46
N LEU A 55 12.44 -7.67 15.43
CA LEU A 55 11.27 -7.96 14.60
C LEU A 55 10.07 -7.07 14.92
N LEU A 56 9.96 -6.56 16.14
CA LEU A 56 8.91 -5.62 16.55
C LEU A 56 8.96 -4.26 15.84
N ILE A 57 10.00 -3.97 15.07
CA ILE A 57 10.04 -2.77 14.21
C ILE A 57 9.12 -2.95 12.99
N LEU A 58 8.95 -4.18 12.50
CA LEU A 58 8.25 -4.47 11.25
C LEU A 58 6.77 -4.09 11.26
N PRO A 59 5.99 -4.30 12.33
CA PRO A 59 4.60 -3.87 12.36
C PRO A 59 4.43 -2.36 12.13
N PHE A 60 5.29 -1.55 12.73
CA PHE A 60 5.24 -0.09 12.60
C PHE A 60 5.70 0.38 11.22
N THR A 61 6.80 -0.16 10.69
CA THR A 61 7.29 0.22 9.37
C THR A 61 6.33 -0.24 8.27
N SER A 62 5.79 -1.46 8.38
CA SER A 62 4.82 -2.00 7.44
C SER A 62 3.55 -1.14 7.42
N TYR A 63 3.04 -0.74 8.59
CA TYR A 63 1.92 0.17 8.69
C TYR A 63 2.23 1.55 8.07
N ALA A 64 3.33 2.19 8.46
CA ALA A 64 3.67 3.52 7.98
C ALA A 64 3.86 3.57 6.45
N LEU A 65 4.57 2.59 5.90
CA LEU A 65 4.78 2.48 4.46
C LEU A 65 3.47 2.19 3.71
N PHE A 66 2.62 1.31 4.26
CA PHE A 66 1.34 1.01 3.62
C PHE A 66 0.33 2.16 3.73
N ALA A 67 0.31 2.88 4.85
CA ALA A 67 -0.48 4.09 4.99
C ALA A 67 -0.10 5.11 3.92
N ARG A 68 1.21 5.32 3.69
CA ARG A 68 1.69 6.20 2.63
C ARG A 68 1.31 5.69 1.23
N TYR A 69 1.46 4.39 0.99
CA TYR A 69 1.00 3.75 -0.25
C TYR A 69 -0.50 4.01 -0.48
N SER A 70 -1.33 3.82 0.53
CA SER A 70 -2.79 3.97 0.44
C SER A 70 -3.19 5.41 0.09
N SER A 71 -2.50 6.42 0.64
CA SER A 71 -2.73 7.81 0.29
C SER A 71 -2.41 8.09 -1.19
N CYS A 72 -1.29 7.57 -1.70
CA CYS A 72 -0.95 7.67 -3.12
C CYS A 72 -2.00 6.98 -4.01
N HIS A 73 -2.44 5.79 -3.62
CA HIS A 73 -3.49 5.05 -4.32
C HIS A 73 -4.80 5.85 -4.41
N PHE A 74 -5.26 6.43 -3.30
CA PHE A 74 -6.48 7.25 -3.30
C PHE A 74 -6.32 8.55 -4.10
N ASN A 75 -5.14 9.16 -4.11
CA ASN A 75 -4.87 10.32 -4.96
C ASN A 75 -4.96 9.95 -6.45
N THR A 76 -4.40 8.81 -6.86
CA THR A 76 -4.54 8.31 -8.23
C THR A 76 -6.01 8.10 -8.61
N LEU A 77 -6.83 7.52 -7.71
CA LEU A 77 -8.26 7.35 -7.96
C LEU A 77 -9.00 8.68 -8.09
N ARG A 78 -8.65 9.69 -7.27
CA ARG A 78 -9.23 11.04 -7.37
C ARG A 78 -8.87 11.72 -8.69
N ILE A 79 -7.61 11.59 -9.13
CA ILE A 79 -7.18 12.11 -10.44
C ILE A 79 -7.97 11.43 -11.55
N ALA A 80 -8.12 10.10 -11.51
CA ALA A 80 -8.90 9.37 -12.50
C ALA A 80 -10.37 9.84 -12.55
N GLN A 81 -11.01 9.99 -11.38
CA GLN A 81 -12.37 10.53 -11.28
C GLN A 81 -12.48 11.94 -11.85
N TYR A 82 -11.54 12.84 -11.52
CA TYR A 82 -11.52 14.19 -12.07
C TYR A 82 -11.36 14.20 -13.59
N VAL A 83 -10.44 13.38 -14.12
CA VAL A 83 -10.26 13.25 -15.58
C VAL A 83 -11.55 12.79 -16.25
N ARG A 84 -12.27 11.84 -15.65
CA ARG A 84 -13.54 11.32 -16.17
C ARG A 84 -14.65 12.36 -16.12
N ASP A 85 -14.90 12.88 -14.93
CA ASP A 85 -16.12 13.64 -14.60
C ASP A 85 -16.01 15.10 -15.05
N GLU A 86 -14.81 15.69 -15.02
CA GLU A 86 -14.60 17.11 -15.27
C GLU A 86 -13.84 17.38 -16.57
N LEU A 87 -12.78 16.61 -16.86
CA LEU A 87 -11.88 16.93 -17.97
C LEU A 87 -12.32 16.33 -19.30
N SER A 88 -12.81 15.10 -19.30
CA SER A 88 -13.24 14.38 -20.50
C SER A 88 -14.39 15.10 -21.24
N PRO A 89 -15.43 15.66 -20.57
CA PRO A 89 -16.49 16.38 -21.27
C PRO A 89 -16.06 17.69 -21.94
N ARG A 90 -14.90 18.25 -21.54
CA ARG A 90 -14.39 19.53 -22.06
C ARG A 90 -13.60 19.40 -23.37
N VAL A 91 -13.34 18.18 -23.83
CA VAL A 91 -12.62 17.89 -25.08
C VAL A 91 -13.60 17.26 -26.07
N SER A 92 -13.67 17.76 -27.30
CA SER A 92 -14.56 17.17 -28.32
C SER A 92 -14.22 15.70 -28.57
N GLY A 93 -15.23 14.83 -28.49
CA GLY A 93 -15.05 13.37 -28.61
C GLY A 93 -14.54 12.67 -27.35
N GLY A 94 -14.25 13.41 -26.28
CA GLY A 94 -13.76 12.92 -25.00
C GLY A 94 -12.31 12.42 -25.04
N LEU A 95 -11.71 12.25 -23.86
CA LEU A 95 -10.34 11.74 -23.76
C LEU A 95 -10.24 10.24 -24.06
N ARG A 96 -11.37 9.52 -23.97
CA ARG A 96 -11.51 8.06 -24.16
C ARG A 96 -10.50 7.20 -23.37
N TRP A 97 -9.85 7.79 -22.37
CA TRP A 97 -8.81 7.18 -21.56
C TRP A 97 -9.33 5.94 -20.83
N GLU A 98 -10.51 6.02 -20.22
CA GLU A 98 -11.13 4.91 -19.51
C GLU A 98 -11.51 3.76 -20.45
N GLN A 99 -12.07 4.09 -21.63
CA GLN A 99 -12.40 3.09 -22.64
C GLN A 99 -11.15 2.35 -23.15
N TRP A 100 -10.02 3.05 -23.24
CA TRP A 100 -8.74 2.43 -23.54
C TRP A 100 -8.28 1.53 -22.39
N LEU A 101 -8.35 2.01 -21.15
CA LEU A 101 -7.95 1.25 -19.96
C LEU A 101 -8.76 -0.05 -19.82
N ASP A 102 -10.07 0.00 -20.02
CA ASP A 102 -10.96 -1.17 -19.98
C ASP A 102 -10.60 -2.21 -21.03
N ARG A 103 -10.15 -1.77 -22.21
CA ARG A 103 -9.72 -2.66 -23.31
C ARG A 103 -8.31 -3.20 -23.11
N SER A 104 -7.44 -2.42 -22.48
CA SER A 104 -6.03 -2.76 -22.28
C SER A 104 -5.76 -3.54 -20.99
N HIS A 105 -6.68 -3.52 -20.03
CA HIS A 105 -6.52 -4.24 -18.78
C HIS A 105 -6.83 -5.74 -18.97
N THR A 106 -5.79 -6.54 -19.22
CA THR A 106 -5.86 -8.00 -19.13
C THR A 106 -5.63 -8.42 -17.67
N PRO A 107 -6.68 -8.83 -16.92
CA PRO A 107 -6.49 -9.25 -15.54
C PRO A 107 -5.64 -10.53 -15.53
N VAL A 108 -4.51 -10.49 -14.85
CA VAL A 108 -3.65 -11.66 -14.63
C VAL A 108 -4.34 -12.60 -13.62
N ARG A 109 -5.32 -13.38 -14.09
CA ARG A 109 -6.26 -14.18 -13.29
C ARG A 109 -5.62 -15.05 -12.22
N PHE A 110 -4.39 -15.53 -12.45
CA PHE A 110 -3.71 -16.44 -11.52
C PHE A 110 -3.16 -15.76 -10.25
N ILE A 111 -2.88 -14.45 -10.28
CA ILE A 111 -2.28 -13.71 -9.16
C ILE A 111 -3.32 -12.89 -8.38
N VAL A 112 -4.54 -12.72 -8.91
CA VAL A 112 -5.60 -11.92 -8.24
C VAL A 112 -5.94 -12.44 -6.84
N TRP A 113 -5.79 -13.74 -6.60
CA TRP A 113 -6.08 -14.38 -5.30
C TRP A 113 -5.05 -14.05 -4.22
N VAL A 114 -3.82 -13.72 -4.60
CA VAL A 114 -2.76 -13.31 -3.67
C VAL A 114 -2.39 -11.89 -4.05
N ASN A 115 -3.19 -10.91 -3.58
CA ASN A 115 -2.75 -9.54 -3.69
C ASN A 115 -1.42 -9.40 -2.92
N PRO A 116 -0.31 -9.09 -3.61
CA PRO A 116 1.03 -9.12 -3.03
C PRO A 116 1.17 -8.12 -1.88
N HIS A 117 0.30 -7.10 -1.81
CA HIS A 117 0.27 -6.16 -0.70
C HIS A 117 -0.11 -6.82 0.63
N TYR A 118 -1.00 -7.83 0.66
CA TYR A 118 -1.30 -8.54 1.91
C TYR A 118 -0.09 -9.29 2.44
N VAL A 119 0.71 -9.89 1.55
CA VAL A 119 1.89 -10.64 1.94
C VAL A 119 2.99 -9.68 2.40
N ALA A 120 3.30 -8.67 1.58
CA ALA A 120 4.45 -7.81 1.79
C ALA A 120 4.31 -6.86 3.00
N PHE A 121 3.10 -6.42 3.32
CA PHE A 121 2.88 -5.44 4.40
C PHE A 121 2.31 -6.11 5.67
N PRO A 122 0.99 -6.35 5.81
CA PRO A 122 0.47 -6.89 7.06
C PRO A 122 0.87 -8.35 7.29
N GLY A 123 1.20 -9.13 6.25
CA GLY A 123 1.71 -10.50 6.39
C GLY A 123 3.08 -10.55 7.05
N VAL A 124 4.03 -9.72 6.60
CA VAL A 124 5.34 -9.53 7.23
C VAL A 124 5.19 -9.07 8.68
N ALA A 125 4.32 -8.10 8.95
CA ALA A 125 4.03 -7.62 10.29
C ALA A 125 3.46 -8.73 11.19
N ALA A 126 2.44 -9.46 10.73
CA ALA A 126 1.84 -10.56 11.47
C ALA A 126 2.85 -11.68 11.75
N LEU A 127 3.70 -12.02 10.77
CA LEU A 127 4.75 -13.01 10.95
C LEU A 127 5.76 -12.57 12.02
N SER A 128 6.14 -11.29 12.03
CA SER A 128 7.06 -10.74 13.02
C SER A 128 6.48 -10.75 14.45
N GLU A 129 5.19 -10.45 14.59
CA GLU A 129 4.47 -10.53 15.87
C GLU A 129 4.36 -11.97 16.36
N ALA A 130 4.00 -12.90 15.48
CA ALA A 130 3.92 -14.32 15.79
C ALA A 130 5.27 -14.88 16.23
N TRP A 131 6.37 -14.45 15.59
CA TRP A 131 7.72 -14.89 15.94
C TRP A 131 8.16 -14.38 17.31
N THR A 132 7.71 -13.19 17.72
CA THR A 132 8.07 -12.58 19.00
C THR A 132 7.12 -12.95 20.14
N LEU A 133 6.02 -13.66 19.86
CA LEU A 133 4.99 -14.04 20.83
C LEU A 133 5.55 -14.80 22.04
N SER A 134 6.51 -15.72 21.82
CA SER A 134 7.13 -16.47 22.92
C SER A 134 7.92 -15.59 23.89
N SER A 135 8.41 -14.44 23.43
CA SER A 135 9.15 -13.47 24.24
C SER A 135 8.25 -12.58 25.10
N VAL A 136 6.94 -12.61 24.88
CA VAL A 136 5.94 -11.88 25.67
C VAL A 136 5.72 -12.56 27.03
N PHE A 137 5.87 -13.88 27.10
CA PHE A 137 5.59 -14.65 28.31
C PHE A 137 6.77 -14.63 29.31
N PRO A 138 6.49 -14.65 30.63
CA PRO A 138 7.54 -14.62 31.66
C PRO A 138 8.47 -15.83 31.55
N GLY A 139 9.76 -15.57 31.30
CA GLY A 139 10.78 -16.61 31.09
C GLY A 139 11.96 -16.16 30.23
N ALA A 140 11.84 -15.03 29.54
CA ALA A 140 12.83 -14.52 28.58
C ALA A 140 14.02 -13.74 29.20
N GLY A 141 14.29 -13.90 30.50
CA GLY A 141 15.43 -13.26 31.18
C GLY A 141 15.36 -11.72 31.28
N LEU A 142 14.17 -11.13 31.15
CA LEU A 142 13.94 -9.68 31.29
C LEU A 142 13.57 -9.30 32.74
N SER A 143 13.86 -8.05 33.13
CA SER A 143 13.26 -7.48 34.34
C SER A 143 11.74 -7.33 34.18
N ILE A 144 11.00 -7.19 35.28
CA ILE A 144 9.54 -6.96 35.25
C ILE A 144 9.20 -5.73 34.39
N SER A 145 9.94 -4.63 34.58
CA SER A 145 9.76 -3.40 33.80
C SER A 145 10.03 -3.61 32.30
N GLY A 146 11.03 -4.43 31.96
CA GLY A 146 11.35 -4.79 30.58
C GLY A 146 10.23 -5.58 29.91
N HIS A 147 9.62 -6.53 30.63
CA HIS A 147 8.48 -7.30 30.12
C HIS A 147 7.26 -6.41 29.88
N VAL A 148 6.94 -5.50 30.80
CA VAL A 148 5.81 -4.57 30.63
C VAL A 148 6.01 -3.68 29.40
N LEU A 149 7.19 -3.09 29.24
CA LEU A 149 7.50 -2.28 28.06
C LEU A 149 7.40 -3.09 26.77
N PHE A 150 7.95 -4.31 26.77
CA PHE A 150 7.89 -5.20 25.61
C PHE A 150 6.45 -5.55 25.24
N LEU A 151 5.62 -5.90 26.21
CA LEU A 151 4.19 -6.19 26.01
C LEU A 151 3.45 -4.98 25.42
N LEU A 152 3.73 -3.77 25.91
CA LEU A 152 3.11 -2.55 25.37
C LEU A 152 3.51 -2.31 23.91
N VAL A 153 4.78 -2.48 23.56
CA VAL A 153 5.25 -2.34 22.17
C VAL A 153 4.66 -3.42 21.28
N TRP A 154 4.60 -4.66 21.74
CA TRP A 154 3.97 -5.79 21.03
C TRP A 154 2.47 -5.53 20.80
N ALA A 155 1.72 -5.08 21.81
CA ALA A 155 0.30 -4.74 21.66
C ALA A 155 0.06 -3.57 20.70
N ALA A 156 0.94 -2.57 20.72
CA ALA A 156 0.90 -1.46 19.77
C ALA A 156 1.21 -1.93 18.34
N GLY A 157 2.17 -2.83 18.16
CA GLY A 157 2.50 -3.45 16.87
C GLY A 157 1.35 -4.32 16.33
N LEU A 158 0.67 -5.08 17.18
CA LEU A 158 -0.54 -5.82 16.83
C LEU A 158 -1.64 -4.88 16.32
N SER A 159 -1.84 -3.76 17.02
CA SER A 159 -2.80 -2.72 16.61
C SER A 159 -2.44 -2.13 15.24
N ALA A 160 -1.16 -1.81 15.03
CA ALA A 160 -0.65 -1.32 13.74
C ALA A 160 -0.86 -2.36 12.62
N THR A 161 -0.65 -3.64 12.91
CA THR A 161 -0.86 -4.76 11.97
C THR A 161 -2.34 -4.86 11.57
N ILE A 162 -3.26 -4.77 12.54
CA ILE A 162 -4.71 -4.79 12.28
C ILE A 162 -5.12 -3.61 11.39
N VAL A 163 -4.65 -2.40 11.70
CA VAL A 163 -4.93 -1.21 10.88
C VAL A 163 -4.34 -1.38 9.48
N CYS A 164 -3.14 -1.97 9.36
CA CYS A 164 -2.53 -2.26 8.07
C CYS A 164 -3.38 -3.22 7.23
N PHE A 165 -3.88 -4.33 7.82
CA PHE A 165 -4.84 -5.22 7.15
C PHE A 165 -6.09 -4.47 6.68
N TYR A 166 -6.66 -3.64 7.55
CA TYR A 166 -7.84 -2.84 7.22
C TYR A 166 -7.59 -1.89 6.03
N LEU A 167 -6.42 -1.23 5.98
CA LEU A 167 -6.07 -0.36 4.86
C LEU A 167 -5.92 -1.14 3.55
N VAL A 168 -5.29 -2.32 3.56
CA VAL A 168 -5.16 -3.16 2.34
C VAL A 168 -6.54 -3.63 1.87
N TRP A 169 -7.42 -3.99 2.81
CA TRP A 169 -8.80 -4.32 2.51
C TRP A 169 -9.56 -3.14 1.91
N LEU A 170 -9.40 -1.94 2.46
CA LEU A 170 -10.09 -0.75 1.98
C LEU A 170 -9.64 -0.35 0.56
N THR A 171 -8.34 -0.40 0.26
CA THR A 171 -7.85 -0.08 -1.09
C THR A 171 -8.33 -1.10 -2.12
N THR A 172 -8.33 -2.38 -1.78
CA THR A 172 -8.79 -3.45 -2.68
C THR A 172 -10.30 -3.42 -2.93
N THR A 173 -11.10 -3.16 -1.89
CA THR A 173 -12.57 -3.09 -2.03
C THR A 173 -13.00 -1.85 -2.81
N ARG A 174 -12.41 -0.67 -2.55
CA ARG A 174 -12.73 0.55 -3.31
C ARG A 174 -12.34 0.44 -4.78
N ALA A 175 -11.19 -0.15 -5.10
CA ALA A 175 -10.80 -0.41 -6.48
C ALA A 175 -11.84 -1.29 -7.20
N ARG A 176 -12.37 -2.32 -6.53
CA ARG A 176 -13.45 -3.16 -7.09
C ARG A 176 -14.78 -2.41 -7.23
N GLY A 177 -15.10 -1.50 -6.31
CA GLY A 177 -16.34 -0.71 -6.37
C GLY A 177 -16.39 0.20 -7.60
N LEU A 178 -15.29 0.90 -7.89
CA LEU A 178 -15.18 1.78 -9.06
C LEU A 178 -15.27 1.00 -10.38
N ALA A 179 -14.67 -0.18 -10.45
CA ALA A 179 -14.76 -1.05 -11.63
C ALA A 179 -16.20 -1.54 -11.91
N ARG A 180 -17.06 -1.64 -10.89
CA ARG A 180 -18.46 -2.08 -11.06
C ARG A 180 -19.40 -0.98 -11.51
N THR A 181 -19.10 0.28 -11.22
CA THR A 181 -19.91 1.42 -11.68
C THR A 181 -19.70 1.77 -13.16
N GLN A 182 -18.79 1.08 -13.85
CA GLN A 182 -18.47 1.28 -15.27
C GLN A 182 -19.17 0.24 -16.20
N VAL A 183 -19.99 -0.65 -15.64
CA VAL A 183 -20.85 -1.60 -16.38
C VAL A 183 -22.30 -1.15 -16.28
#